data_AF-A0A838FJ88-F1
#
_entry.id   AF-A0A838FJ88-F1
#
_cell.length_a   1.000
_cell.length_b   1.000
_cell.length_c   1.000
_cell.angle_alpha   90.00
_cell.angle_beta   90.00
_cell.angle_gamma   90.00
#
_symmetry.space_group_name_H-M   'P 1'
#
loop_
_entity.id
_entity.type
_entity.pdbx_description
1 polymer ?
#
loop_
_entity_poly.entity_id
_entity_poly.type
_entity_poly.pdbx_seq_one_letter_code
_entity_poly.pdbx_strand_id
1 'polypeptide(L)'
;MVVSLREQRAYFYKGKKLVGVSVISTGRKGFETPPGRYTVIQKSPDHSSNLYGDYVDARGRVVTANVDRRKTPAPPGARFRGARMPYFLRFTGAYGMHAGYVPRHRASHGCIRMPGPMARRFFHEANLGTPVLVKQ
;
A
#
# COMPACT_ATOMS: atom_id res chain seq x y z
N MET A 1 -13.45 -4.04 7.19
CA MET A 1 -12.02 -4.26 7.51
C MET A 1 -11.61 -3.33 8.63
N VAL A 2 -10.73 -3.78 9.52
CA VAL A 2 -10.15 -2.96 10.60
C VAL A 2 -8.64 -3.01 10.49
N VAL A 3 -7.99 -1.86 10.51
CA VAL A 3 -6.55 -1.67 10.52
C VAL A 3 -6.19 -1.07 11.86
N SER A 4 -5.37 -1.76 12.65
CA SER A 4 -4.77 -1.19 13.87
C SER A 4 -3.35 -0.75 13.60
N LEU A 5 -3.12 0.56 13.76
CA LEU A 5 -1.80 1.15 13.56
C LEU A 5 -0.83 0.79 14.72
N ARG A 6 -1.31 0.66 15.95
CA ARG A 6 -0.52 0.24 17.13
C ARG A 6 -0.14 -1.22 17.07
N GLU A 7 -1.08 -2.09 16.72
CA GLU A 7 -0.82 -3.53 16.66
C GLU A 7 -0.07 -3.94 15.39
N GLN A 8 0.02 -3.05 14.38
CA GLN A 8 0.50 -3.38 13.03
C GLN A 8 -0.22 -4.62 12.48
N ARG A 9 -1.55 -4.63 12.61
CA ARG A 9 -2.43 -5.72 12.13
C ARG A 9 -3.62 -5.19 11.35
N ALA A 10 -4.03 -5.98 10.35
CA ALA A 10 -5.27 -5.81 9.63
C ALA A 10 -6.17 -7.03 9.83
N TYR A 11 -7.46 -6.75 10.00
CA TYR A 11 -8.51 -7.72 10.30
C TYR A 11 -9.61 -7.60 9.23
N PHE A 12 -9.97 -8.73 8.65
CA PHE A 12 -11.08 -8.83 7.70
C PHE A 12 -12.27 -9.50 8.36
N TYR A 13 -13.40 -8.81 8.35
CA TYR A 13 -14.67 -9.30 8.90
C TYR A 13 -15.70 -9.45 7.79
N LYS A 14 -16.47 -10.55 7.82
CA LYS A 14 -17.72 -10.71 7.08
C LYS A 14 -18.87 -10.70 8.08
N GLY A 15 -19.64 -9.61 8.11
CA GLY A 15 -20.56 -9.34 9.22
C GLY A 15 -19.78 -9.27 10.54
N LYS A 16 -20.17 -10.08 11.52
CA LYS A 16 -19.49 -10.20 12.83
C LYS A 16 -18.35 -11.24 12.85
N LYS A 17 -18.20 -12.05 11.80
CA LYS A 17 -17.23 -13.15 11.75
C LYS A 17 -15.87 -12.63 11.29
N LEU A 18 -14.82 -12.85 12.11
CA LEU A 18 -13.44 -12.64 11.70
C LEU A 18 -13.06 -13.74 10.71
N VAL A 19 -12.66 -13.36 9.49
CA VAL A 19 -12.32 -14.30 8.41
C VAL A 19 -10.87 -14.19 7.95
N GLY A 20 -10.12 -13.20 8.42
CA GLY A 20 -8.69 -13.09 8.14
C GLY A 20 -7.97 -12.10 9.05
N VAL A 21 -6.72 -12.41 9.37
CA VAL A 21 -5.79 -11.53 10.10
C VAL A 21 -4.48 -11.49 9.36
N SER A 22 -3.91 -10.29 9.20
CA SER A 22 -2.60 -10.10 8.59
C SER A 22 -1.75 -9.20 9.45
N VAL A 23 -0.46 -9.53 9.55
CA VAL A 23 0.56 -8.52 9.88
C VAL A 23 0.60 -7.48 8.77
N ILE A 24 0.88 -6.23 9.11
CA ILE A 24 0.99 -5.12 8.15
C ILE A 24 2.18 -4.21 8.48
N SER A 25 2.62 -3.41 7.52
CA SER A 25 3.55 -2.30 7.75
C SER A 25 2.94 -1.02 7.20
N THR A 26 2.65 -0.07 8.09
CA THR A 26 1.98 1.19 7.76
C THR A 26 2.96 2.34 7.55
N GLY A 27 2.42 3.54 7.31
CA GLY A 27 3.17 4.77 7.12
C GLY A 27 4.10 5.10 8.26
N ARG A 28 5.37 5.39 7.95
CA ARG A 28 6.38 5.85 8.92
C ARG A 28 6.14 7.30 9.34
N LYS A 29 6.91 7.79 10.31
CA LYS A 29 6.84 9.20 10.74
C LYS A 29 7.02 10.16 9.56
N GLY A 30 6.14 11.15 9.42
CA GLY A 30 6.07 12.10 8.30
C GLY A 30 5.36 11.58 7.04
N PHE A 31 4.89 10.33 7.06
CA PHE A 31 4.10 9.70 6.00
C PHE A 31 3.02 8.79 6.59
N GLU A 32 2.43 9.22 7.70
CA GLU A 32 1.52 8.42 8.50
C GLU A 32 0.28 7.98 7.70
N THR A 33 -0.16 6.76 7.93
CA THR A 33 -1.49 6.34 7.48
C THR A 33 -2.55 7.01 8.37
N PRO A 34 -3.43 7.86 7.82
CA PRO A 34 -4.38 8.60 8.64
C PRO A 34 -5.43 7.67 9.27
N PRO A 35 -5.69 7.78 10.59
CA PRO A 35 -6.85 7.16 11.21
C PRO A 35 -8.14 7.73 10.63
N GLY A 36 -9.18 6.90 10.57
CA GLY A 36 -10.47 7.33 10.04
C GLY A 36 -11.36 6.18 9.62
N ARG A 37 -12.55 6.56 9.15
CA ARG A 37 -13.52 5.66 8.55
C ARG A 37 -13.54 5.93 7.05
N TYR A 38 -13.32 4.87 6.27
CA TYR A 38 -13.24 4.92 4.82
C TYR A 38 -14.02 3.76 4.22
N THR A 39 -14.06 3.71 2.90
CA THR A 39 -14.56 2.57 2.12
C THR A 39 -13.57 2.24 1.01
N VAL A 40 -13.57 1.01 0.52
CA VAL A 40 -12.77 0.66 -0.67
C VAL A 40 -13.34 1.39 -1.88
N ILE A 41 -12.54 2.24 -2.52
CA ILE A 41 -12.94 3.06 -3.67
C ILE A 41 -12.34 2.58 -5.00
N GLN A 42 -11.30 1.74 -4.94
CA GLN A 42 -10.68 1.18 -6.14
C GLN A 42 -10.04 -0.17 -5.82
N LYS A 43 -10.08 -1.07 -6.81
CA LYS A 43 -9.34 -2.33 -6.82
C LYS A 43 -8.48 -2.39 -8.08
N SER A 44 -7.19 -2.68 -7.94
CA SER A 44 -6.31 -2.96 -9.08
C SER A 44 -5.32 -4.09 -8.76
N PRO A 45 -5.30 -5.18 -9.53
CA PRO A 45 -4.43 -6.33 -9.24
C PRO A 45 -2.94 -6.04 -9.47
N ASP A 46 -2.62 -5.11 -10.38
CA ASP A 46 -1.28 -4.82 -10.90
C ASP A 46 -0.88 -3.34 -10.77
N HIS A 47 -1.47 -2.65 -9.78
CA HIS A 47 -1.24 -1.22 -9.55
C HIS A 47 0.24 -0.86 -9.43
N SER A 48 0.62 0.29 -9.98
CA SER A 48 1.96 0.87 -9.85
C SER A 48 1.84 2.34 -9.47
N SER A 49 2.77 2.81 -8.63
CA SER A 49 2.73 4.20 -8.15
C SER A 49 3.15 5.16 -9.25
N ASN A 50 2.47 6.31 -9.33
CA ASN A 50 2.87 7.40 -10.21
C ASN A 50 3.90 8.34 -9.56
N LEU A 51 4.15 8.21 -8.25
CA LEU A 51 4.99 9.14 -7.46
C LEU A 51 6.23 8.49 -6.86
N TYR A 52 6.12 7.24 -6.42
CA TYR A 52 7.20 6.50 -5.76
C TYR A 52 7.70 5.37 -6.65
N GLY A 53 9.01 5.22 -6.80
CA GLY A 53 9.55 4.21 -7.72
C GLY A 53 11.05 4.32 -7.89
N ASP A 54 11.52 3.92 -9.06
CA ASP A 54 12.93 4.00 -9.43
C ASP A 54 13.09 4.82 -10.72
N TYR A 55 14.23 5.47 -10.90
CA TYR A 55 14.70 5.87 -12.22
C TYR A 55 15.50 4.72 -12.84
N VAL A 56 15.22 4.43 -14.11
CA VAL A 56 15.86 3.38 -14.88
C VAL A 56 16.45 3.93 -16.18
N ASP A 57 17.54 3.34 -16.66
CA ASP A 57 18.11 3.68 -17.98
C ASP A 57 17.32 3.07 -19.15
N ALA A 58 17.79 3.31 -20.38
CA ALA A 58 17.19 2.77 -21.60
C ALA A 58 17.13 1.23 -21.64
N ARG A 59 18.00 0.53 -20.90
CA ARG A 59 18.02 -0.93 -20.77
C ARG A 59 17.17 -1.42 -19.59
N GLY A 60 16.52 -0.53 -18.85
CA GLY A 60 15.69 -0.86 -17.69
C GLY A 60 16.46 -1.11 -16.39
N ARG A 61 17.78 -0.84 -16.37
CA ARG A 61 18.61 -0.98 -15.16
C ARG A 61 18.33 0.18 -14.21
N VAL A 62 18.22 -0.11 -12.92
CA VAL A 62 18.00 0.92 -11.90
C VAL A 62 19.24 1.80 -11.79
N VAL A 63 19.07 3.10 -11.99
CA VAL A 63 20.12 4.12 -11.80
C VAL A 63 19.89 4.91 -10.52
N THR A 64 18.64 5.03 -10.06
CA THR A 64 18.31 5.65 -8.77
C THR A 64 17.11 4.94 -8.19
N ALA A 65 17.27 4.30 -7.04
CA ALA A 65 16.22 3.51 -6.41
C ALA A 65 15.39 4.34 -5.41
N ASN A 66 14.14 3.92 -5.16
CA ASN A 66 13.30 4.43 -4.07
C ASN A 66 13.07 5.96 -4.06
N VAL A 67 12.89 6.56 -5.24
CA VAL A 67 12.69 8.00 -5.42
C VAL A 67 11.25 8.44 -5.16
N ASP A 68 11.08 9.65 -4.64
CA ASP A 68 9.87 10.46 -4.80
C ASP A 68 10.10 11.41 -5.97
N ARG A 69 9.40 11.20 -7.09
CA ARG A 69 9.65 11.95 -8.33
C ARG A 69 9.34 13.45 -8.24
N ARG A 70 8.64 13.89 -7.18
CA ARG A 70 8.38 15.31 -6.90
C ARG A 70 9.59 16.00 -6.28
N LYS A 71 10.47 15.22 -5.64
CA LYS A 71 11.63 15.71 -4.89
C LYS A 71 12.96 15.37 -5.56
N THR A 72 12.98 14.28 -6.32
CA THR A 72 14.20 13.78 -6.97
C THR A 72 14.04 13.93 -8.49
N PRO A 73 14.74 14.88 -9.13
CA PRO A 73 14.76 14.99 -10.59
C PRO A 73 15.30 13.71 -11.25
N ALA A 74 14.84 13.42 -12.46
CA ALA A 74 15.34 12.29 -13.23
C ALA A 74 16.76 12.61 -13.74
N PRO A 75 17.73 11.68 -13.59
CA PRO A 75 19.01 11.80 -14.30
C PRO A 75 18.79 11.88 -15.83
N PRO A 76 19.69 12.54 -16.59
CA PRO A 76 19.57 12.63 -18.04
C PRO A 76 19.38 11.25 -18.69
N GLY A 77 18.38 11.13 -19.57
CA GLY A 77 18.05 9.88 -20.27
C GLY A 77 17.37 8.80 -19.42
N ALA A 78 17.11 9.05 -18.13
CA ALA A 78 16.43 8.09 -17.27
C ALA A 78 14.89 8.21 -17.37
N ARG A 79 14.21 7.07 -17.23
CA ARG A 79 12.74 6.95 -17.17
C ARG A 79 12.29 6.60 -15.76
N PHE A 80 11.16 7.14 -15.33
CA PHE A 80 10.52 6.72 -14.08
C PHE A 80 9.80 5.38 -14.23
N ARG A 81 10.07 4.46 -13.31
CA ARG A 81 9.38 3.17 -13.16
C ARG A 81 8.71 3.12 -11.80
N GLY A 82 7.39 3.17 -11.78
CA GLY A 82 6.58 3.16 -10.56
C GLY A 82 6.80 1.90 -9.71
N ALA A 83 6.79 2.08 -8.39
CA ALA A 83 6.82 0.97 -7.44
C ALA A 83 5.55 0.11 -7.61
N ARG A 84 5.75 -1.19 -7.83
CA ARG A 84 4.65 -2.15 -7.99
C ARG A 84 3.96 -2.39 -6.66
N MET A 85 2.63 -2.39 -6.69
CA MET A 85 1.75 -2.58 -5.53
C MET A 85 0.67 -3.61 -5.88
N PRO A 86 1.00 -4.91 -5.95
CA PRO A 86 0.05 -5.93 -6.35
C PRO A 86 -1.14 -6.02 -5.38
N TYR A 87 -2.31 -6.36 -5.90
CA TYR A 87 -3.56 -6.50 -5.13
C TYR A 87 -3.93 -5.22 -4.37
N PHE A 88 -3.85 -4.08 -5.05
CA PHE A 88 -4.11 -2.77 -4.47
C PHE A 88 -5.59 -2.53 -4.18
N LEU A 89 -5.89 -2.19 -2.93
CA LEU A 89 -7.19 -1.75 -2.43
C LEU A 89 -7.09 -0.30 -1.95
N ARG A 90 -7.52 0.64 -2.80
CA ARG A 90 -7.56 2.07 -2.42
C ARG A 90 -8.72 2.32 -1.48
N PHE A 91 -8.49 3.10 -0.42
CA PHE A 91 -9.57 3.53 0.48
C PHE A 91 -9.70 5.05 0.66
N THR A 92 -8.67 5.84 0.34
CA THR A 92 -8.77 7.31 0.25
C THR A 92 -7.55 7.89 -0.44
N GLY A 93 -7.70 8.99 -1.21
CA GLY A 93 -6.57 9.73 -1.80
C GLY A 93 -5.53 8.80 -2.44
N ALA A 94 -4.27 8.89 -1.99
CA ALA A 94 -3.18 7.99 -2.40
C ALA A 94 -2.99 6.76 -1.47
N TYR A 95 -3.84 6.57 -0.47
CA TYR A 95 -3.74 5.51 0.54
C TYR A 95 -4.51 4.25 0.12
N GLY A 96 -3.84 3.11 0.25
CA GLY A 96 -4.42 1.80 -0.01
C GLY A 96 -3.67 0.68 0.71
N MET A 97 -4.25 -0.53 0.68
CA MET A 97 -3.60 -1.77 1.11
C MET A 97 -3.08 -2.53 -0.11
N HIS A 98 -1.90 -3.13 -0.01
CA HIS A 98 -1.35 -3.93 -1.11
C HIS A 98 -0.27 -4.91 -0.65
N ALA A 99 0.12 -5.83 -1.54
CA ALA A 99 1.24 -6.72 -1.33
C ALA A 99 2.58 -5.97 -1.32
N GLY A 100 3.45 -6.28 -0.36
CA GLY A 100 4.80 -5.75 -0.32
C GLY A 100 5.62 -6.29 0.84
N TYR A 101 6.87 -5.85 0.96
CA TYR A 101 7.72 -6.19 2.11
C TYR A 101 7.12 -5.63 3.41
N VAL A 102 7.00 -6.49 4.43
CA VAL A 102 6.38 -6.16 5.73
C VAL A 102 7.42 -6.30 6.85
N PRO A 103 8.17 -5.23 7.16
CA PRO A 103 9.05 -5.23 8.33
C PRO A 103 8.23 -5.16 9.63
N ARG A 104 8.88 -5.47 10.76
CA ARG A 104 8.28 -5.41 12.11
C ARG A 104 8.00 -3.98 12.63
N HIS A 105 8.10 -2.97 11.76
CA HIS A 105 7.89 -1.56 12.10
C HIS A 105 7.20 -0.80 10.95
N ARG A 106 6.76 0.42 11.24
CA ARG A 106 6.15 1.34 10.25
C ARG A 106 7.22 1.84 9.29
N ALA A 107 7.06 1.58 7.99
CA ALA A 107 8.13 1.84 7.04
C ALA A 107 7.66 2.29 5.65
N SER A 108 6.35 2.44 5.41
CA SER A 108 5.86 2.86 4.10
C SER A 108 5.73 4.39 4.00
N HIS A 109 5.43 4.88 2.79
CA HIS A 109 5.06 6.28 2.52
C HIS A 109 3.54 6.53 2.63
N GLY A 110 2.85 5.79 3.51
CA GLY A 110 1.42 5.96 3.80
C GLY A 110 0.57 4.74 3.45
N CYS A 111 0.88 4.03 2.37
CA CYS A 111 0.20 2.79 2.01
C CYS A 111 0.41 1.68 3.05
N ILE A 112 -0.55 0.78 3.19
CA ILE A 112 -0.49 -0.35 4.11
C ILE A 112 0.04 -1.56 3.36
N ARG A 113 1.25 -2.01 3.70
CA ARG A 113 1.84 -3.21 3.10
C ARG A 113 1.40 -4.45 3.83
N MET A 114 1.11 -5.51 3.08
CA MET A 114 0.72 -6.82 3.59
C MET A 114 1.55 -7.92 2.92
N PRO A 115 1.71 -9.10 3.55
CA PRO A 115 2.25 -10.28 2.86
C PRO A 115 1.39 -10.62 1.65
N GLY A 116 2.03 -11.06 0.56
CA GLY A 116 1.37 -11.33 -0.72
C GLY A 116 0.11 -12.21 -0.64
N PRO A 117 0.14 -13.37 0.05
CA PRO A 117 -1.05 -14.22 0.21
C PRO A 117 -2.21 -13.50 0.91
N MET A 118 -1.91 -12.67 1.91
CA MET A 118 -2.93 -11.92 2.65
C MET A 118 -3.48 -10.76 1.85
N ALA A 119 -2.63 -10.02 1.12
CA ALA A 119 -3.07 -8.98 0.21
C ALA A 119 -4.02 -9.55 -0.85
N ARG A 120 -3.66 -10.67 -1.48
CA ARG A 120 -4.51 -11.38 -2.44
C ARG A 120 -5.85 -11.76 -1.83
N ARG A 121 -5.85 -12.34 -0.63
CA ARG A 121 -7.08 -12.73 0.06
C ARG A 121 -7.96 -11.52 0.36
N PHE A 122 -7.41 -10.46 0.96
CA PHE A 122 -8.17 -9.23 1.24
C PHE A 122 -8.73 -8.62 -0.04
N PHE A 123 -7.96 -8.64 -1.13
CA PHE A 123 -8.37 -8.15 -2.44
C PHE A 123 -9.55 -8.92 -3.03
N HIS A 124 -9.54 -10.26 -2.96
CA HIS A 124 -10.67 -11.06 -3.45
C HIS A 124 -11.91 -10.94 -2.56
N GLU A 125 -11.73 -10.83 -1.25
CA GLU A 125 -12.84 -10.77 -0.29
C GLU A 125 -13.49 -9.38 -0.23
N ALA A 126 -12.75 -8.31 -0.54
CA ALA A 126 -13.28 -6.95 -0.55
C ALA A 126 -14.03 -6.62 -1.85
N ASN A 127 -15.17 -5.97 -1.72
CA ASN A 127 -15.85 -5.27 -2.82
C ASN A 127 -15.63 -3.76 -2.73
N LEU A 128 -15.92 -3.04 -3.82
CA LEU A 128 -16.08 -1.59 -3.74
C LEU A 128 -17.15 -1.25 -2.69
N GLY A 129 -16.92 -0.19 -1.92
CA GLY A 129 -17.78 0.17 -0.79
C GLY A 129 -17.48 -0.58 0.51
N THR A 130 -16.64 -1.62 0.52
CA THR A 130 -16.30 -2.35 1.76
C THR A 130 -15.75 -1.38 2.81
N PRO A 131 -16.34 -1.29 4.02
CA PRO A 131 -15.85 -0.37 5.05
C PRO A 131 -14.43 -0.68 5.49
N VAL A 132 -13.61 0.35 5.68
CA VAL A 132 -12.25 0.29 6.21
C VAL A 132 -12.16 1.24 7.40
N LEU A 133 -11.98 0.68 8.60
CA LEU A 133 -11.70 1.44 9.81
C LEU A 133 -10.19 1.42 10.06
N VAL A 134 -9.55 2.58 10.02
CA VAL A 134 -8.16 2.75 10.48
C VAL A 134 -8.21 3.33 11.88
N LYS A 135 -7.79 2.54 12.88
CA LYS A 135 -7.73 2.96 14.29
C LYS A 135 -6.28 3.05 14.75
N GLN A 136 -6.05 3.91 15.75
CA GLN A 136 -4.75 3.98 16.42
C GLN A 136 -4.36 2.62 16.98
#